data_AF-A0A1A5CXG2-F1
#
_entry.id   AF-A0A1A5CXG2-F1
#
_cell.length_a   1.000
_cell.length_b   1.000
_cell.length_c   1.000
_cell.angle_alpha   90.00
_cell.angle_beta   90.00
_cell.angle_gamma   90.00
#
_symmetry.space_group_name_H-M   'P 1'
#
loop_
_entity.id
_entity.type
_entity.pdbx_description
1 polymer ?
#
loop_
_entity_poly.entity_id
_entity_poly.type
_entity_poly.pdbx_seq_one_letter_code
_entity_poly.pdbx_strand_id
1 'polypeptide(L)'
;MSPYLLLKTLHILTATLLFGTGLGSAYYAWRAWRSGQLQVIATTFRHLVSADWLFIATSAVFQPLSGLGLAYWAGWPLAQGWLLWSLGLYVFAGLCWLPVVWLQIRVRDLAEAATAAGTALPPRAFFYMRWWFALGWPAFLAFLAIFWLMVNKPL
;
A
#
# COMPACT_ATOMS: atom_id res chain seq x y z
N MET A 1 23.60 -5.14 -19.20
CA MET A 1 22.16 -5.51 -19.27
C MET A 1 21.47 -4.54 -20.23
N SER A 2 20.49 -4.97 -21.01
CA SER A 2 19.75 -4.02 -21.87
C SER A 2 18.93 -3.05 -21.01
N PRO A 3 18.70 -1.80 -21.47
CA PRO A 3 17.88 -0.82 -20.73
C PRO A 3 16.50 -1.36 -20.36
N TYR A 4 15.89 -2.13 -21.27
CA TYR A 4 14.63 -2.83 -21.03
C TYR A 4 14.69 -3.81 -19.86
N LEU A 5 15.73 -4.66 -19.81
CA LEU A 5 15.87 -5.64 -18.72
C LEU A 5 16.14 -4.94 -17.38
N LEU A 6 16.93 -3.87 -17.37
CA LEU A 6 17.16 -3.07 -16.16
C LEU A 6 15.85 -2.45 -15.65
N LEU A 7 15.07 -1.81 -16.53
CA LEU A 7 13.77 -1.23 -16.16
C LEU A 7 12.81 -2.30 -15.66
N LYS A 8 12.80 -3.49 -16.28
CA LYS A 8 11.97 -4.62 -15.86
C LYS A 8 12.36 -5.11 -14.47
N THR A 9 13.65 -5.22 -14.19
CA THR A 9 14.15 -5.58 -12.86
C THR A 9 13.72 -4.54 -11.82
N LEU A 10 13.88 -3.25 -12.08
CA LEU A 10 13.46 -2.19 -11.17
C LEU A 10 11.95 -2.18 -10.95
N HIS A 11 11.16 -2.41 -12.00
CA HIS A 11 9.70 -2.52 -11.92
C HIS A 11 9.29 -3.68 -11.01
N ILE A 12 9.89 -4.86 -11.15
CA ILE A 12 9.59 -6.01 -10.30
C ILE A 12 10.01 -5.74 -8.85
N LEU A 13 11.23 -5.22 -8.62
CA LEU A 13 11.73 -4.93 -7.27
C LEU A 13 10.84 -3.94 -6.53
N THR A 14 10.43 -2.85 -7.20
CA THR A 14 9.53 -1.86 -6.59
C THR A 14 8.12 -2.38 -6.40
N ALA A 15 7.63 -3.29 -7.26
CA ALA A 15 6.35 -3.97 -7.04
C ALA A 15 6.41 -4.89 -5.81
N THR A 16 7.52 -5.63 -5.64
CA THR A 16 7.77 -6.46 -4.46
C THR A 16 7.88 -5.62 -3.20
N LEU A 17 8.56 -4.48 -3.26
CA LEU A 17 8.67 -3.54 -2.14
C LEU A 17 7.29 -2.96 -1.78
N LEU A 18 6.53 -2.48 -2.77
CA LEU A 18 5.19 -1.94 -2.59
C LEU A 18 4.26 -2.95 -1.90
N PHE A 19 4.15 -4.15 -2.46
CA PHE A 19 3.24 -5.19 -1.97
C PHE A 19 3.73 -5.79 -0.65
N GLY A 20 5.02 -6.11 -0.54
CA GLY A 20 5.62 -6.72 0.64
C GLY A 20 5.59 -5.79 1.86
N THR A 21 5.98 -4.52 1.69
CA THR A 21 5.90 -3.52 2.76
C THR A 21 4.45 -3.23 3.13
N GLY A 22 3.53 -3.15 2.16
CA GLY A 22 2.09 -3.01 2.44
C GLY A 22 1.55 -4.14 3.31
N LEU A 23 1.80 -5.40 2.93
CA LEU A 23 1.35 -6.57 3.69
C LEU A 23 2.00 -6.63 5.09
N GLY A 24 3.32 -6.47 5.16
CA GLY A 24 4.07 -6.55 6.42
C GLY A 24 3.68 -5.44 7.40
N SER A 25 3.57 -4.20 6.92
CA SER A 25 3.18 -3.06 7.73
C SER A 25 1.74 -3.19 8.25
N ALA A 26 0.81 -3.67 7.41
CA ALA A 26 -0.56 -3.97 7.84
C ALA A 26 -0.60 -5.07 8.91
N TYR A 27 0.19 -6.13 8.77
CA TYR A 27 0.30 -7.18 9.78
C TYR A 27 0.77 -6.61 11.13
N TYR A 28 1.89 -5.88 11.17
CA TYR A 28 2.43 -5.34 12.42
C TYR A 28 1.50 -4.29 13.04
N ALA A 29 0.86 -3.44 12.23
CA ALA A 29 -0.12 -2.47 12.70
C ALA A 29 -1.33 -3.16 13.37
N TRP A 30 -1.84 -4.23 12.75
CA TRP A 30 -2.93 -5.01 13.33
C TRP A 30 -2.50 -5.71 14.63
N ARG A 31 -1.29 -6.28 14.69
CA ARG A 31 -0.75 -6.90 15.91
C ARG A 31 -0.59 -5.88 17.03
N ALA A 32 -0.07 -4.69 16.72
CA ALA A 32 0.06 -3.59 17.69
C ALA A 32 -1.31 -3.17 18.20
N TRP A 33 -2.29 -2.97 17.32
CA TRP A 33 -3.66 -2.66 17.71
C TRP A 33 -4.27 -3.70 18.65
N ARG A 34 -4.12 -4.99 18.32
CA ARG A 34 -4.63 -6.11 19.14
C ARG A 34 -3.95 -6.24 20.49
N SER A 35 -2.75 -5.69 20.68
CA SER A 35 -2.08 -5.71 21.97
C SER A 35 -2.79 -4.87 23.04
N GLY A 36 -3.56 -3.85 22.63
CA GLY A 36 -4.18 -2.87 23.53
C GLY A 36 -3.18 -1.94 24.24
N GLN A 37 -1.87 -2.09 23.99
CA GLN A 37 -0.83 -1.29 24.64
C GLN A 37 -0.61 0.01 23.85
N LEU A 38 -0.96 1.15 24.46
CA LEU A 38 -0.90 2.46 23.81
C LEU A 38 0.49 2.79 23.23
N GLN A 39 1.54 2.51 24.00
CA GLN A 39 2.93 2.75 23.60
C GLN A 39 3.33 1.96 22.34
N VAL A 40 2.91 0.70 22.27
CA VAL A 40 3.17 -0.19 21.13
C VAL A 40 2.39 0.29 19.90
N ILE A 41 1.14 0.71 20.08
CA ILE A 41 0.32 1.28 19.01
C ILE A 41 0.97 2.55 18.47
N ALA A 42 1.27 3.52 19.35
CA ALA A 42 1.88 4.80 18.96
C ALA A 42 3.17 4.61 18.16
N THR A 43 4.10 3.82 18.70
CA THR A 43 5.40 3.57 18.06
C THR A 43 5.25 2.84 16.73
N THR A 44 4.39 1.81 16.67
CA THR A 44 4.19 1.03 15.44
C THR A 44 3.52 1.86 14.35
N PHE A 45 2.49 2.63 14.70
CA PHE A 45 1.78 3.48 13.74
C PHE A 45 2.65 4.64 13.24
N ARG A 46 3.57 5.15 14.05
CA ARG A 46 4.59 6.11 13.60
C ARG A 46 5.49 5.51 12.54
N HIS A 47 6.01 4.29 12.75
CA HIS A 47 6.82 3.59 11.76
C HIS A 47 6.04 3.20 10.51
N LEU A 48 4.78 2.78 10.66
CA LEU A 48 3.87 2.52 9.55
C LEU A 48 3.74 3.76 8.65
N VAL A 49 3.45 4.94 9.22
CA VAL A 49 3.33 6.17 8.44
C VAL A 49 4.64 6.52 7.72
N SER A 50 5.79 6.37 8.39
CA SER A 50 7.09 6.60 7.76
C SER A 50 7.36 5.62 6.61
N ALA A 51 7.04 4.33 6.79
CA ALA A 51 7.21 3.30 5.77
C ALA A 51 6.31 3.55 4.55
N ASP A 52 5.08 4.01 4.77
CA ASP A 52 4.15 4.35 3.71
C ASP A 52 4.69 5.48 2.83
N TRP A 53 5.24 6.54 3.42
CA TRP A 53 5.83 7.64 2.65
C TRP A 53 7.12 7.22 1.94
N LEU A 54 7.99 6.47 2.61
CA LEU A 54 9.31 6.14 2.06
C LEU A 54 9.26 5.04 1.00
N PHE A 55 8.42 4.02 1.19
CA PHE A 55 8.43 2.82 0.36
C PHE A 55 7.16 2.67 -0.48
N ILE A 56 5.98 2.87 0.11
CA ILE A 56 4.72 2.64 -0.60
C ILE A 56 4.47 3.78 -1.58
N ALA A 57 4.50 5.05 -1.14
CA ALA A 57 4.23 6.19 -1.99
C ALA A 57 5.24 6.32 -3.14
N THR A 58 6.53 6.14 -2.85
CA THR A 58 7.60 6.19 -3.86
C THR A 58 7.48 5.07 -4.89
N SER A 59 7.26 3.83 -4.43
CA SER A 59 7.03 2.70 -5.34
C SER A 59 5.72 2.88 -6.11
N ALA A 60 4.69 3.45 -5.48
CA ALA A 60 3.41 3.66 -6.12
C ALA A 60 3.48 4.68 -7.26
N VAL A 61 4.30 5.72 -7.12
CA VAL A 61 4.56 6.65 -8.24
C VAL A 61 5.42 5.98 -9.31
N PHE A 62 6.42 5.19 -8.92
CA PHE A 62 7.34 4.56 -9.87
C PHE A 62 6.70 3.44 -10.71
N GLN A 63 5.73 2.70 -10.16
CA GLN A 63 5.06 1.58 -10.82
C GLN A 63 4.41 1.94 -12.17
N PRO A 64 3.53 2.95 -12.29
CA PRO A 64 2.93 3.31 -13.56
C PRO A 64 3.97 3.86 -14.55
N LEU A 65 4.95 4.63 -14.09
CA LEU A 65 6.01 5.18 -14.94
C LEU A 65 6.86 4.07 -15.56
N SER A 66 7.30 3.13 -14.74
CA SER A 66 8.08 1.98 -15.20
C SER A 66 7.25 1.01 -16.03
N GLY A 67 5.98 0.79 -15.70
CA GLY A 67 5.05 -0.05 -16.48
C GLY A 67 4.78 0.50 -17.88
N LEU A 68 4.52 1.80 -18.00
CA LEU A 68 4.36 2.48 -19.30
C LEU A 68 5.65 2.43 -20.13
N GLY A 69 6.80 2.64 -19.48
CA GLY A 69 8.10 2.47 -20.12
C GLY A 69 8.27 1.05 -20.67
N LEU A 70 7.95 0.02 -19.88
CA LEU A 70 8.04 -1.38 -20.34
C LEU A 70 7.11 -1.67 -21.52
N ALA A 71 5.88 -1.17 -21.49
CA ALA A 71 4.94 -1.32 -22.61
C ALA A 71 5.47 -0.66 -23.89
N TYR A 72 6.02 0.56 -23.77
CA TYR A 72 6.63 1.27 -24.90
C TYR A 72 7.80 0.50 -25.52
N TRP A 73 8.75 0.04 -24.69
CA TRP A 73 9.92 -0.72 -25.15
C TRP A 73 9.56 -2.10 -25.70
N ALA A 74 8.50 -2.73 -25.20
CA ALA A 74 8.00 -4.02 -25.69
C ALA A 74 7.10 -3.89 -26.94
N GLY A 75 6.76 -2.66 -27.36
CA GLY A 75 5.85 -2.42 -28.49
C GLY A 75 4.40 -2.84 -28.20
N TRP A 76 3.99 -2.90 -26.94
CA TRP A 76 2.63 -3.28 -26.57
C TRP A 76 1.67 -2.09 -26.69
N PRO A 77 0.54 -2.24 -27.40
CA PRO A 77 -0.53 -1.26 -27.37
C PRO A 77 -1.05 -1.09 -25.94
N LEU A 78 -1.22 0.15 -25.46
CA LEU A 78 -1.78 0.40 -24.12
C LEU A 78 -3.26 -0.02 -24.00
N ALA A 79 -3.93 -0.21 -25.14
CA ALA A 79 -5.31 -0.67 -25.22
C ALA A 79 -5.50 -2.18 -24.96
N GLN A 80 -4.41 -2.93 -24.72
CA GLN A 80 -4.51 -4.33 -24.34
C GLN A 80 -5.37 -4.46 -23.06
N GLY A 81 -6.35 -5.38 -23.07
CA GLY A 81 -7.34 -5.50 -22.00
C GLY A 81 -6.71 -5.69 -20.61
N TRP A 82 -5.69 -6.55 -20.52
CA TRP A 82 -4.98 -6.81 -19.27
C TRP A 82 -4.19 -5.58 -18.75
N LEU A 83 -3.71 -4.70 -19.64
CA LEU A 83 -3.05 -3.44 -19.24
C LEU A 83 -4.08 -2.44 -18.70
N LEU A 84 -5.20 -2.26 -19.41
CA LEU A 84 -6.27 -1.36 -18.99
C LEU A 84 -6.88 -1.78 -17.66
N TRP A 85 -7.19 -3.08 -17.49
CA TRP A 85 -7.68 -3.61 -16.22
C TRP A 85 -6.66 -3.44 -15.09
N SER A 86 -5.37 -3.68 -15.37
CA SER A 86 -4.32 -3.47 -14.37
C SER A 86 -4.24 -2.01 -13.95
N LEU A 87 -4.29 -1.07 -14.88
CA LEU A 87 -4.27 0.36 -14.58
C LEU A 87 -5.53 0.80 -13.80
N GLY A 88 -6.71 0.30 -14.19
CA GLY A 88 -7.96 0.58 -13.48
C GLY A 88 -7.94 0.05 -12.04
N LEU A 89 -7.50 -1.20 -11.84
CA LEU A 89 -7.29 -1.79 -10.51
C LEU A 89 -6.25 -1.02 -9.71
N TYR A 90 -5.20 -0.51 -10.36
CA TYR A 90 -4.15 0.27 -9.72
C TYR A 90 -4.70 1.59 -9.16
N VAL A 91 -5.49 2.31 -9.95
CA VAL A 91 -6.18 3.53 -9.51
C VAL A 91 -7.16 3.20 -8.37
N PHE A 92 -7.93 2.13 -8.50
CA PHE A 92 -8.86 1.69 -7.45
C PHE A 92 -8.12 1.36 -6.13
N ALA A 93 -6.99 0.65 -6.21
CA ALA A 93 -6.16 0.35 -5.04
C ALA A 93 -5.63 1.65 -4.40
N GLY A 94 -5.18 2.62 -5.20
CA GLY A 94 -4.78 3.95 -4.74
C GLY A 94 -5.90 4.71 -4.03
N LEU A 95 -7.12 4.67 -4.59
CA LEU A 95 -8.31 5.29 -3.97
C LEU A 95 -8.69 4.64 -2.64
N CYS A 96 -8.47 3.33 -2.48
CA CYS A 96 -8.64 2.64 -1.20
C CYS A 96 -7.52 2.96 -0.21
N TRP A 97 -6.29 3.11 -0.69
CA TRP A 97 -5.10 3.34 0.13
C TRP A 97 -5.02 4.76 0.70
N LEU A 98 -5.38 5.80 -0.05
CA LEU A 98 -5.30 7.18 0.44
C LEU A 98 -6.10 7.42 1.75
N PRO A 99 -7.36 6.94 1.89
CA PRO A 99 -8.07 6.98 3.17
C PRO A 99 -7.40 6.13 4.25
N VAL A 100 -6.82 4.97 3.92
CA VAL A 100 -6.08 4.12 4.87
C VAL A 100 -4.90 4.89 5.48
N VAL A 101 -4.12 5.62 4.66
CA VAL A 101 -3.03 6.49 5.13
C VAL A 101 -3.54 7.58 6.08
N TRP A 102 -4.67 8.21 5.74
CA TRP A 102 -5.27 9.21 6.62
C TRP A 102 -5.70 8.60 7.96
N LEU A 103 -6.36 7.44 7.94
CA LEU A 103 -6.84 6.74 9.13
C LEU A 103 -5.69 6.33 10.06
N GLN A 104 -4.61 5.76 9.53
CA GLN A 104 -3.46 5.37 10.36
C GLN A 104 -2.72 6.57 10.95
N ILE A 105 -2.63 7.70 10.22
CA ILE A 105 -2.11 8.95 10.78
C ILE A 105 -2.96 9.38 11.97
N ARG A 106 -4.29 9.34 11.84
CA ARG A 106 -5.17 9.68 12.96
C ARG A 106 -5.01 8.72 14.14
N VAL A 107 -4.89 7.41 13.90
CA VAL A 107 -4.68 6.43 14.98
C VAL A 107 -3.36 6.67 15.69
N ARG A 108 -2.28 6.97 14.94
CA ARG A 108 -0.98 7.39 15.50
C ARG A 108 -1.15 8.58 16.45
N ASP A 109 -1.71 9.68 15.95
CA ASP A 109 -1.81 10.94 16.71
C ASP A 109 -2.64 10.75 17.99
N LEU A 110 -3.71 9.94 17.92
CA LEU A 110 -4.53 9.61 19.08
C LEU A 110 -3.81 8.72 20.09
N ALA A 111 -3.04 7.74 19.62
CA ALA A 111 -2.27 6.87 20.49
C ALA A 111 -1.14 7.63 21.18
N GLU A 112 -0.44 8.51 20.46
CA GLU A 112 0.61 9.39 21.01
C GLU A 112 0.04 10.36 22.06
N ALA A 113 -1.08 11.01 21.77
CA ALA A 113 -1.73 11.92 22.72
C ALA A 113 -2.22 11.18 23.99
N ALA A 114 -2.87 10.02 23.82
CA ALA A 114 -3.35 9.21 24.95
C ALA A 114 -2.19 8.69 25.80
N THR A 115 -1.09 8.32 25.16
CA THR A 115 0.15 7.91 25.79
C THR A 115 0.75 9.02 26.65
N ALA A 116 0.87 10.24 26.10
CA ALA A 116 1.45 11.38 26.81
C ALA A 116 0.57 11.83 27.98
N ALA A 117 -0.76 11.76 27.84
CA ALA A 117 -1.71 12.16 28.87
C ALA A 117 -2.00 11.08 29.92
N GLY A 118 -1.53 9.83 29.72
CA GLY A 118 -1.88 8.70 30.59
C GLY A 118 -3.37 8.33 30.56
N THR A 119 -4.07 8.67 29.47
CA THR A 119 -5.51 8.45 29.33
C THR A 119 -5.81 7.24 28.44
N ALA A 120 -7.04 6.71 28.53
CA ALA A 120 -7.51 5.68 27.61
C ALA A 120 -7.62 6.21 26.16
N LEU A 121 -7.57 5.29 25.19
CA LEU A 121 -7.74 5.62 23.77
C LEU A 121 -9.19 6.08 23.50
N PRO A 122 -9.41 7.21 22.81
CA PRO A 122 -10.76 7.70 22.58
C PRO A 122 -11.56 6.77 21.64
N PRO A 123 -12.89 6.62 21.83
CA PRO A 123 -13.72 5.69 21.05
C PRO A 123 -13.60 5.83 19.53
N ARG A 124 -13.35 7.05 19.03
CA ARG A 124 -13.13 7.33 17.60
C ARG A 124 -11.98 6.52 16.98
N ALA A 125 -10.96 6.15 17.74
CA ALA A 125 -9.83 5.36 17.24
C ALA A 125 -10.27 3.96 16.79
N PHE A 126 -11.26 3.37 17.47
CA PHE A 126 -11.82 2.07 17.09
C PHE A 126 -12.58 2.14 15.76
N PHE A 127 -13.32 3.24 15.54
CA PHE A 127 -13.97 3.49 14.26
C PHE A 127 -12.94 3.62 13.14
N TYR A 128 -11.86 4.38 13.37
CA TYR A 128 -10.79 4.52 12.38
C TYR A 128 -10.12 3.20 12.04
N MET A 129 -9.82 2.38 13.05
CA MET A 129 -9.20 1.08 12.83
C MET A 129 -10.11 0.09 12.09
N ARG A 130 -11.42 0.16 12.31
CA ARG A 130 -12.36 -0.70 11.58
C ARG A 130 -12.38 -0.36 10.09
N TRP A 131 -12.40 0.92 9.73
CA TRP A 131 -12.30 1.35 8.34
C TRP A 131 -10.94 1.10 7.73
N TRP A 132 -9.87 1.32 8.49
CA TRP A 132 -8.50 1.05 8.05
C TRP A 132 -8.35 -0.43 7.65
N PHE A 133 -8.87 -1.34 8.48
CA PHE A 133 -8.86 -2.77 8.19
C PHE A 133 -9.77 -3.13 7.01
N ALA A 134 -10.98 -2.57 6.95
CA ALA A 134 -11.93 -2.85 5.88
C ALA A 134 -11.42 -2.40 4.50
N LEU A 135 -10.81 -1.21 4.40
CA LEU A 135 -10.28 -0.66 3.15
C LEU A 135 -8.96 -1.32 2.71
N GLY A 136 -8.21 -1.90 3.64
CA GLY A 136 -6.99 -2.66 3.32
C GLY A 136 -7.28 -3.89 2.44
N TRP A 137 -8.43 -4.55 2.63
CA TRP A 137 -8.79 -5.76 1.87
C TRP A 137 -9.03 -5.50 0.37
N PRO A 138 -9.88 -4.53 -0.04
CA PRO A 138 -10.05 -4.19 -1.45
C PRO A 138 -8.73 -3.82 -2.14
N ALA A 139 -7.88 -3.02 -1.48
CA ALA A 139 -6.56 -2.67 -2.02
C ALA A 139 -5.66 -3.90 -2.20
N PHE A 140 -5.62 -4.77 -1.19
CA PHE A 140 -4.83 -6.00 -1.24
C PHE A 140 -5.28 -6.96 -2.35
N LEU A 141 -6.59 -7.20 -2.46
CA LEU A 141 -7.17 -8.05 -3.50
C LEU A 141 -6.94 -7.47 -4.90
N ALA A 142 -7.01 -6.15 -5.05
CA ALA A 142 -6.69 -5.49 -6.32
C ALA A 142 -5.23 -5.74 -6.73
N PHE A 143 -4.26 -5.66 -5.80
CA PHE A 143 -2.87 -5.98 -6.12
C PHE A 143 -2.67 -7.45 -6.50
N LEU A 144 -3.33 -8.40 -5.83
CA LEU A 144 -3.29 -9.81 -6.24
C LEU A 144 -3.79 -10.01 -7.68
N ALA A 145 -4.90 -9.36 -8.04
CA ALA A 145 -5.43 -9.39 -9.39
C ALA A 145 -4.46 -8.75 -10.40
N ILE A 146 -3.83 -7.62 -10.06
CA ILE A 146 -2.80 -6.97 -10.90
C ILE A 146 -1.61 -7.91 -11.11
N PHE A 147 -1.10 -8.58 -10.07
CA PHE A 147 -0.02 -9.56 -10.22
C PHE A 147 -0.43 -10.69 -11.17
N TRP A 148 -1.64 -11.22 -11.01
CA TRP A 148 -2.15 -12.27 -11.89
C TRP A 148 -2.25 -11.80 -13.35
N LEU A 149 -2.74 -10.58 -13.61
CA LEU A 149 -2.81 -9.99 -14.95
C LEU A 149 -1.41 -9.78 -15.56
N MET A 150 -0.46 -9.28 -14.78
CA MET A 150 0.90 -9.01 -15.23
C MET A 150 1.67 -10.28 -15.59
N VAL A 151 1.40 -11.38 -14.89
CA VAL A 151 1.97 -12.72 -15.13
C VAL A 151 1.31 -13.40 -16.33
N ASN A 152 -0.02 -13.48 -16.36
CA ASN A 152 -0.74 -14.29 -17.34
C ASN A 152 -1.00 -13.58 -18.66
N LYS A 153 -1.07 -12.23 -18.65
CA LYS A 153 -1.31 -11.39 -19.84
C LYS A 153 -2.43 -11.95 -20.73
N PRO A 154 -3.64 -12.20 -20.18
CA PRO A 154 -4.73 -12.78 -20.97
C PRO A 154 -5.04 -11.89 -22.17
N LEU A 155 -5.31 -12.52 -23.31
CA LEU A 155 -5.62 -11.88 -24.59
C LEU A 155 -6.90 -11.02 -24.49
#